data_AF-A0A7R9Q722-F1
#
_entry.id   AF-A0A7R9Q722-F1
#
_cell.length_a   1.000
_cell.length_b   1.000
_cell.length_c   1.000
_cell.angle_alpha   90.00
_cell.angle_beta   90.00
_cell.angle_gamma   90.00
#
_symmetry.space_group_name_H-M   'P 1'
#
loop_
_entity.id
_entity.type
_entity.pdbx_description
1 polymer ?
#
loop_
_entity_poly.entity_id
_entity_poly.type
_entity_poly.pdbx_seq_one_letter_code
_entity_poly.pdbx_strand_id
1 'polypeptide(L)'
;MLKKVAVREKLHQLVADVVDSSAHTMKTTHPLGAPFDPKCYLYHSVMAILASTAFGKRLEFMQSRTSLLAAIDRIPLLRLIPKYGNYERKVFETARNVTNSCKQQYMAHLKTYSSGVVNDFCDALIESKRKGH
;
A
#
# COMPACT_ATOMS: atom_id res chain seq x y z
N MET A 1 22.18 -10.97 -14.81
CA MET A 1 22.66 -10.17 -13.65
C MET A 1 22.15 -8.72 -13.71
N LEU A 2 22.30 -8.02 -14.85
CA LEU A 2 21.85 -6.64 -15.08
C LEU A 2 20.37 -6.35 -14.74
N LYS A 3 19.43 -7.23 -15.12
CA LYS A 3 18.00 -7.02 -14.81
C LYS A 3 17.66 -7.03 -13.31
N LYS A 4 18.31 -7.89 -12.52
CA LYS A 4 18.10 -7.94 -11.05
C LYS A 4 18.61 -6.66 -10.38
N VAL A 5 19.71 -6.10 -10.89
CA VAL A 5 20.26 -4.82 -10.44
C VAL A 5 19.31 -3.67 -10.79
N ALA A 6 18.79 -3.63 -12.02
CA ALA A 6 17.84 -2.61 -12.46
C ALA A 6 16.51 -2.62 -11.66
N VAL A 7 15.97 -3.79 -11.33
CA VAL A 7 14.76 -3.91 -10.49
C VAL A 7 15.03 -3.38 -9.08
N ARG A 8 16.21 -3.70 -8.51
CA ARG A 8 16.63 -3.21 -7.19
C ARG A 8 16.81 -1.69 -7.18
N GLU A 9 17.46 -1.13 -8.19
CA GLU A 9 17.66 0.31 -8.33
C GLU A 9 16.33 1.06 -8.47
N LYS A 10 15.44 0.57 -9.35
CA LYS A 10 14.10 1.13 -9.52
C LYS A 10 13.30 1.11 -8.21
N LEU A 11 13.35 0.00 -7.47
CA LEU A 11 12.67 -0.10 -6.18
C LEU A 11 13.28 0.85 -5.14
N HIS A 12 14.61 0.93 -5.09
CA HIS A 12 15.30 1.85 -4.18
C HIS A 12 14.92 3.30 -4.45
N GLN A 13 14.84 3.68 -5.72
CA GLN A 13 14.42 5.01 -6.14
C GLN A 13 12.96 5.29 -5.77
N LEU A 14 12.05 4.34 -5.99
CA LEU A 14 10.65 4.47 -5.56
C LEU A 14 10.50 4.65 -4.04
N VAL A 15 11.32 3.95 -3.25
CA VAL A 15 11.32 4.11 -1.78
C VAL A 15 11.85 5.47 -1.38
N ALA A 16 12.96 5.92 -1.97
CA ALA A 16 13.54 7.25 -1.72
C ALA A 16 12.54 8.36 -2.05
N ASP A 17 11.92 8.30 -3.23
CA ASP A 17 10.92 9.27 -3.69
C ASP A 17 9.71 9.36 -2.74
N VAL A 18 9.27 8.24 -2.17
CA VAL A 18 8.16 8.21 -1.19
C VAL A 18 8.56 8.93 0.11
N VAL A 19 9.77 8.68 0.60
CA VAL A 19 10.29 9.31 1.82
C VAL A 19 10.46 10.81 1.60
N ASP A 20 11.09 11.20 0.49
CA ASP A 20 11.34 12.60 0.14
C ASP A 20 10.04 13.36 -0.07
N SER A 21 9.07 12.77 -0.78
CA SER A 21 7.75 13.36 -0.96
C SER A 21 7.02 13.52 0.37
N SER A 22 7.10 12.53 1.28
CA SER A 22 6.44 12.61 2.59
C SER A 22 7.07 13.69 3.46
N ALA A 23 8.40 13.77 3.46
CA ALA A 23 9.15 14.81 4.18
C ALA A 23 8.88 16.20 3.61
N HIS A 24 8.77 16.33 2.28
CA HIS A 24 8.42 17.58 1.62
C HIS A 24 7.01 18.03 2.01
N THR A 25 6.00 17.16 1.91
CA THR A 25 4.62 17.48 2.31
C THR A 25 4.54 17.88 3.78
N MET A 26 5.25 17.17 4.66
CA MET A 26 5.29 17.48 6.09
C MET A 26 5.83 18.90 6.35
N LYS A 27 6.91 19.29 5.65
CA LYS A 27 7.53 20.62 5.78
C LYS A 27 6.68 21.75 5.19
N THR A 28 5.90 21.50 4.14
CA THR A 28 5.10 22.52 3.45
C THR A 28 3.71 22.68 4.07
N THR A 29 3.17 21.63 4.66
CA THR A 29 1.80 21.61 5.21
C THR A 29 1.73 22.13 6.64
N HIS A 30 2.83 22.05 7.40
CA HIS A 30 2.90 22.50 8.78
C HIS A 30 3.84 23.71 8.92
N PRO A 31 3.40 24.82 9.54
CA PRO A 31 4.28 25.92 9.88
C PRO A 31 5.45 25.46 10.75
N LEU A 32 6.62 26.09 10.58
CA LEU A 32 7.80 25.80 11.41
C LEU A 32 7.47 25.93 12.90
N GLY A 33 7.67 24.86 13.65
CA GLY A 33 7.41 24.81 15.10
C GLY A 33 5.98 24.49 15.51
N ALA A 34 5.04 24.33 14.56
CA ALA A 34 3.69 23.89 14.88
C ALA A 34 3.69 22.40 15.26
N PRO A 35 2.98 22.01 16.34
CA PRO A 35 2.79 20.60 16.66
C PRO A 35 1.99 19.92 15.52
N PHE A 36 2.44 18.74 15.10
CA PHE A 36 1.74 17.93 14.11
C PHE A 36 1.80 16.45 14.50
N ASP A 37 0.86 15.66 13.99
CA ASP A 37 0.86 14.21 14.16
C ASP A 37 1.58 13.54 12.97
N PRO A 38 2.79 12.95 13.16
CA PRO A 38 3.53 12.31 12.09
C PRO A 38 2.90 11.00 11.63
N LYS A 39 1.96 10.42 12.39
CA LYS A 39 1.41 9.08 12.11
C LYS A 39 0.82 8.99 10.71
N CYS A 40 0.05 9.98 10.28
CA CYS A 40 -0.56 9.98 8.96
C CYS A 40 0.48 9.92 7.83
N TYR A 41 1.59 10.66 7.97
CA TYR A 41 2.69 10.65 7.01
C TYR A 41 3.42 9.31 7.02
N LEU A 42 3.73 8.77 8.21
CA LEU A 42 4.38 7.46 8.35
C LEU A 42 3.53 6.33 7.75
N TYR A 43 2.22 6.31 8.05
CA TYR A 43 1.32 5.33 7.46
C TYR A 43 1.26 5.44 5.94
N HIS A 44 1.20 6.67 5.42
CA HIS A 44 1.24 6.88 3.98
C HIS A 44 2.54 6.37 3.36
N SER A 45 3.70 6.71 3.94
CA SER A 45 5.00 6.26 3.44
C SER A 45 5.10 4.73 3.45
N VAL A 46 4.71 4.07 4.54
CA VAL A 46 4.73 2.61 4.64
C VAL A 46 3.83 1.96 3.60
N MET A 47 2.59 2.45 3.45
CA MET A 47 1.65 1.90 2.46
C MET A 47 2.12 2.12 1.02
N ALA A 48 2.70 3.28 0.71
CA ALA A 48 3.24 3.58 -0.60
C ALA A 48 4.49 2.74 -0.93
N ILE A 49 5.36 2.47 0.06
CA ILE A 49 6.48 1.53 -0.09
C ILE A 49 5.95 0.12 -0.35
N LEU A 50 5.01 -0.37 0.46
CA LEU A 50 4.42 -1.70 0.29
C LEU A 50 3.79 -1.85 -1.10
N ALA A 51 3.05 -0.87 -1.58
CA ALA A 51 2.51 -0.93 -2.94
C ALA A 51 3.58 -0.84 -4.04
N SER A 52 4.62 -0.04 -3.85
CA SER A 52 5.73 0.03 -4.80
C SER A 52 6.46 -1.32 -4.90
N THR A 53 6.63 -2.01 -3.77
CA THR A 53 7.15 -3.39 -3.75
C THR A 53 6.17 -4.41 -4.35
N ALA A 54 4.86 -4.23 -4.11
CA ALA A 54 3.86 -5.20 -4.50
C ALA A 54 3.50 -5.14 -5.99
N PHE A 55 3.52 -3.94 -6.57
CA PHE A 55 2.98 -3.65 -7.91
C PHE A 55 3.95 -2.90 -8.83
N GLY A 56 5.20 -2.68 -8.39
CA GLY A 56 6.23 -2.02 -9.19
C GLY A 56 5.97 -0.54 -9.51
N LYS A 57 5.03 0.09 -8.79
CA LYS A 57 4.58 1.47 -9.03
C LYS A 57 4.12 2.18 -7.77
N ARG A 58 4.30 3.51 -7.78
CA ARG A 58 3.80 4.40 -6.72
C ARG A 58 2.28 4.42 -6.77
N LEU A 59 1.63 3.92 -5.73
CA LEU A 59 0.19 4.07 -5.54
C LEU A 59 -0.06 5.13 -4.47
N GLU A 60 -0.81 6.17 -4.84
CA GLU A 60 -1.23 7.18 -3.90
C GLU A 60 -2.47 6.70 -3.13
N PHE A 61 -2.26 6.16 -1.93
CA PHE A 61 -3.37 5.81 -1.02
C PHE A 61 -3.93 7.01 -0.25
N MET A 62 -3.59 8.24 -0.67
CA MET A 62 -3.79 9.49 0.08
C MET A 62 -5.23 9.72 0.57
N GLN A 63 -6.24 9.07 -0.01
CA GLN A 63 -7.63 9.27 0.38
C GLN A 63 -8.27 8.13 1.19
N SER A 64 -7.69 6.93 1.20
CA SER A 64 -8.23 5.84 2.03
C SER A 64 -7.61 5.94 3.41
N ARG A 65 -8.12 6.90 4.20
CA ARG A 65 -7.83 7.08 5.63
C ARG A 65 -7.52 5.74 6.29
N THR A 66 -6.43 5.68 7.04
CA THR A 66 -6.05 4.92 8.26
C THR A 66 -7.01 3.88 8.91
N SER A 67 -8.27 3.73 8.49
CA SER A 67 -9.26 2.80 9.01
C SER A 67 -8.89 1.33 8.84
N LEU A 68 -8.06 0.94 7.86
CA LEU A 68 -7.69 -0.47 7.67
C LEU A 68 -6.68 -0.94 8.73
N LEU A 69 -5.67 -0.11 9.07
CA LEU A 69 -4.73 -0.41 10.16
C LEU A 69 -5.38 -0.22 11.54
N ALA A 70 -6.22 0.80 11.70
CA ALA A 70 -7.00 0.99 12.94
C ALA A 70 -8.05 -0.12 13.17
N ALA A 71 -8.44 -0.87 12.13
CA ALA A 71 -9.32 -2.03 12.24
C ALA A 71 -8.60 -3.31 12.66
N ILE A 72 -7.34 -3.48 12.26
CA ILE A 72 -6.54 -4.68 12.59
C ILE A 72 -6.26 -4.76 14.10
N ASP A 73 -6.11 -3.62 14.78
CA ASP A 73 -5.82 -3.57 16.21
C ASP A 73 -7.05 -3.82 17.13
N ARG A 74 -8.29 -3.99 16.61
CA ARG A 74 -9.50 -3.90 17.46
C ARG A 74 -10.67 -4.85 17.18
N ILE A 75 -10.49 -6.10 16.77
CA ILE A 75 -11.65 -7.04 16.71
C ILE A 75 -11.25 -8.45 17.18
N PRO A 76 -11.67 -8.85 18.40
CA PRO A 76 -12.94 -9.59 18.54
C PRO A 76 -13.97 -8.99 19.52
N LEU A 77 -13.57 -8.15 20.49
CA LEU A 77 -14.45 -7.76 21.61
C LEU A 77 -15.51 -6.70 21.28
N LEU A 78 -15.34 -5.92 20.20
CA LEU A 78 -16.28 -4.84 19.83
C LEU A 78 -17.57 -5.31 19.12
N ARG A 79 -17.65 -6.60 18.73
CA ARG A 79 -18.82 -7.20 18.06
C ARG A 79 -20.08 -7.28 18.92
N LEU A 80 -19.96 -7.10 20.24
CA LEU A 80 -21.07 -7.26 21.20
C LEU A 80 -21.84 -5.96 21.47
N ILE A 81 -21.42 -4.82 20.92
CA ILE A 81 -22.03 -3.52 21.22
C ILE A 81 -22.66 -2.92 19.94
N PRO A 82 -24.00 -2.77 19.86
CA PRO A 82 -24.72 -2.30 18.66
C PRO A 82 -24.30 -0.93 18.16
N LYS A 83 -23.76 -0.07 19.04
CA LYS A 83 -23.26 1.28 18.72
C LYS A 83 -22.09 1.25 17.72
N TYR A 84 -21.45 0.09 17.51
CA TYR A 84 -20.33 -0.10 16.58
C TYR A 84 -20.72 -0.69 15.22
N GLY A 85 -22.00 -1.00 14.95
CA GLY A 85 -22.41 -1.53 13.63
C GLY A 85 -22.07 -0.59 12.45
N ASN A 86 -22.14 0.73 12.68
CA ASN A 86 -21.70 1.73 11.70
C ASN A 86 -20.17 1.80 11.53
N TYR A 87 -19.41 1.42 12.57
CA TYR A 87 -17.95 1.33 12.49
C TYR A 87 -17.52 0.10 11.71
N GLU A 88 -18.12 -1.07 11.98
CA GLU A 88 -17.88 -2.30 11.23
C GLU A 88 -18.18 -2.11 9.73
N ARG A 89 -19.27 -1.42 9.40
CA ARG A 89 -19.60 -1.09 8.02
C ARG A 89 -18.51 -0.23 7.35
N LYS A 90 -18.01 0.80 8.02
CA LYS A 90 -16.92 1.64 7.50
C LYS A 90 -15.61 0.87 7.33
N VAL A 91 -15.29 -0.01 8.27
CA VAL A 91 -14.12 -0.90 8.18
C VAL A 91 -14.28 -1.84 6.99
N PHE A 92 -15.45 -2.46 6.83
CA PHE A 92 -15.75 -3.36 5.73
C PHE A 92 -15.72 -2.65 4.37
N GLU A 93 -16.29 -1.46 4.27
CA GLU A 93 -16.24 -0.63 3.05
C GLU A 93 -14.80 -0.23 2.72
N THR A 94 -13.98 0.13 3.72
CA THR A 94 -12.55 0.41 3.51
C THR A 94 -11.82 -0.84 3.02
N ALA A 95 -12.01 -1.98 3.70
CA ALA A 95 -11.38 -3.25 3.32
C ALA A 95 -11.77 -3.68 1.91
N ARG A 96 -13.04 -3.50 1.54
CA ARG A 96 -13.55 -3.74 0.19
C ARG A 96 -12.88 -2.82 -0.84
N ASN A 97 -12.74 -1.53 -0.55
CA ASN A 97 -12.10 -0.58 -1.46
C ASN A 97 -10.62 -0.92 -1.68
N VAL A 98 -9.89 -1.26 -0.61
CA VAL A 98 -8.49 -1.68 -0.73
C VAL A 98 -8.38 -3.01 -1.48
N THR A 99 -9.24 -3.98 -1.19
CA THR A 99 -9.27 -5.26 -1.91
C THR A 99 -9.55 -5.06 -3.39
N ASN A 100 -10.50 -4.19 -3.74
CA ASN A 100 -10.83 -3.86 -5.12
C ASN A 100 -9.65 -3.20 -5.83
N SER A 101 -8.96 -2.27 -5.16
CA SER A 101 -7.75 -1.63 -5.69
C SER A 101 -6.68 -2.68 -5.96
N CYS A 102 -6.35 -3.53 -4.99
CA CYS A 102 -5.39 -4.63 -5.15
C CYS A 102 -5.79 -5.56 -6.31
N LYS A 103 -7.08 -5.90 -6.43
CA LYS A 103 -7.60 -6.75 -7.52
C LYS A 103 -7.41 -6.07 -8.88
N GLN A 104 -7.71 -4.78 -9.00
CA GLN A 104 -7.47 -4.03 -10.24
C GLN A 104 -5.99 -4.04 -10.63
N GLN A 105 -5.10 -3.83 -9.66
CA GLN A 105 -3.65 -3.86 -9.92
C GLN A 105 -3.15 -5.25 -10.32
N TYR A 106 -3.64 -6.30 -9.68
CA TYR A 106 -3.33 -7.69 -10.04
C TYR A 106 -3.85 -8.04 -11.43
N MET A 107 -5.06 -7.61 -11.80
CA MET A 107 -5.61 -7.81 -13.15
C MET A 107 -4.82 -7.06 -14.22
N ALA A 108 -4.28 -5.89 -13.91
CA ALA A 108 -3.37 -5.18 -14.80
C ALA A 108 -2.07 -5.99 -15.03
N HIS A 109 -1.48 -6.54 -13.97
CA HIS A 109 -0.28 -7.40 -14.08
C HIS A 109 -0.55 -8.65 -14.90
N LEU A 110 -1.70 -9.30 -14.73
CA LEU A 110 -2.05 -10.48 -15.54
C LEU A 110 -2.06 -10.20 -17.04
N LYS A 111 -2.38 -8.98 -17.48
CA LYS A 111 -2.39 -8.58 -18.89
C LYS A 111 -0.99 -8.29 -19.43
N THR A 112 -0.11 -7.74 -18.60
CA THR A 112 1.24 -7.31 -18.99
C THR A 112 2.33 -8.33 -18.66
N TYR A 113 2.00 -9.36 -17.89
CA TYR A 113 2.95 -10.36 -17.42
C TYR A 113 3.56 -11.16 -18.57
N SER A 114 4.88 -11.31 -18.54
CA SER A 114 5.66 -12.15 -19.46
C SER A 114 6.44 -13.21 -18.68
N SER A 115 6.37 -14.46 -19.14
CA SER A 115 6.99 -15.59 -18.44
C SER A 115 8.50 -15.40 -18.30
N GLY A 116 9.03 -15.65 -17.09
CA GLY A 116 10.46 -15.54 -16.79
C GLY A 116 10.96 -14.11 -16.53
N VAL A 117 10.07 -13.11 -16.50
CA VAL A 117 10.40 -11.73 -16.12
C VAL A 117 9.59 -11.35 -14.89
N VAL A 118 10.28 -11.21 -13.75
CA VAL A 118 9.70 -10.80 -12.47
C VAL A 118 10.18 -9.39 -12.14
N ASN A 119 9.27 -8.41 -12.18
CA ASN A 119 9.60 -7.02 -11.86
C ASN A 119 9.16 -6.61 -10.45
N ASP A 120 8.17 -7.30 -9.90
CA ASP A 120 7.62 -7.05 -8.57
C ASP A 120 6.99 -8.32 -7.97
N PHE A 121 6.41 -8.18 -6.78
CA PHE A 121 5.77 -9.29 -6.10
C PHE A 121 4.55 -9.86 -6.85
N CYS A 122 3.77 -9.03 -7.56
CA CYS A 122 2.63 -9.53 -8.33
C CYS A 122 3.09 -10.44 -9.47
N ASP A 123 4.14 -10.06 -10.20
CA ASP A 123 4.73 -10.92 -11.22
C ASP A 123 5.21 -12.25 -10.62
N ALA A 124 5.89 -12.21 -9.46
CA ALA A 124 6.35 -13.40 -8.75
C ALA A 124 5.19 -14.32 -8.33
N LEU A 125 4.09 -13.73 -7.84
CA LEU A 125 2.88 -14.46 -7.45
C LEU A 125 2.19 -15.12 -8.65
N ILE A 126 2.10 -14.41 -9.78
CA ILE A 126 1.56 -14.95 -11.02
C ILE A 126 2.43 -16.11 -11.52
N GLU A 127 3.75 -15.94 -11.51
CA GLU A 127 4.70 -16.97 -11.91
C GLU A 127 4.57 -18.23 -11.05
N SER A 128 4.52 -18.06 -9.72
CA SER A 128 4.36 -19.17 -8.76
C SER A 128 3.07 -19.96 -9.03
N LYS A 129 1.94 -19.27 -9.24
CA LYS A 129 0.65 -19.92 -9.53
C LYS A 129 0.65 -20.69 -10.83
N ARG A 130 1.34 -20.19 -11.86
CA ARG A 130 1.46 -20.87 -13.16
C ARG A 130 2.39 -22.08 -13.12
N LYS A 131 3.36 -22.10 -12.20
CA LYS A 131 4.28 -23.22 -11.99
C LYS A 131 3.72 -24.35 -11.11
N GLY A 132 2.48 -24.22 -10.61
CA GLY A 132 1.77 -25.32 -9.96
C GLY A 132 2.24 -25.66 -8.55
N HIS A 133 2.64 -24.66 -7.75
CA HIS A 133 2.82 -24.80 -6.30
C HIS A 133 1.56 -24.42 -5.53
#